data_AF-A0A7S2VLM4-F1
#
_entry.id   AF-A0A7S2VLM4-F1
#
_cell.length_a   1.000
_cell.length_b   1.000
_cell.length_c   1.000
_cell.angle_alpha   90.00
_cell.angle_beta   90.00
_cell.angle_gamma   90.00
#
_symmetry.space_group_name_H-M   'P 1'
#
loop_
_entity.id
_entity.type
_entity.pdbx_description
1 polymer ?
#
loop_
_entity_poly.entity_id
_entity_poly.type
_entity_poly.pdbx_seq_one_letter_code
_entity_poly.pdbx_strand_id
1 'polypeptide(L)'
;MTRSVTKARLQHARDGERALHASLMDELARDWFEAKQLRRVEVHVCSLTVAEARRGRMEGYQALQAAQVARIFRVIDPKRDIVLVAPKMLHEDILDYYAKIMQFRGIRNPPGRFQVVVPENMGLIDNLSLSHGLLCSPKALRRLRKLVAGRQAYIVPEAVTGAEFKLSSALQLPLFGAGPRSMSLLASKSHAKQLAQTANLRVGPWAVDIYDEDEFFTSLAGLIVKHPHVRTWLFKIDDERDSRGHAYIDLARVRELAEALHASTQAMGDCGGSRASS
;
A
#
# COMPACT_ATOMS: atom_id res chain seq x y z
N MET A 1 -23.77 -29.86 -12.57
CA MET A 1 -22.56 -30.50 -12.00
C MET A 1 -21.24 -29.78 -12.34
N THR A 2 -21.14 -28.95 -13.38
CA THR A 2 -19.90 -28.29 -13.82
C THR A 2 -19.44 -27.08 -12.98
N ARG A 3 -20.35 -26.29 -12.39
CA ARG A 3 -19.98 -25.11 -11.59
C ARG A 3 -19.28 -25.45 -10.25
N SER A 4 -19.67 -26.53 -9.57
CA SER A 4 -19.05 -26.90 -8.28
C SER A 4 -17.63 -27.43 -8.46
N VAL A 5 -17.38 -28.18 -9.53
CA VAL A 5 -16.06 -28.71 -9.89
C VAL A 5 -15.09 -27.57 -10.24
N THR A 6 -15.52 -26.58 -11.01
CA THR A 6 -14.69 -25.39 -11.32
C THR A 6 -14.38 -24.57 -10.06
N LYS A 7 -15.36 -24.37 -9.18
CA LYS A 7 -15.15 -23.69 -7.89
C LYS A 7 -14.14 -24.44 -7.02
N ALA A 8 -14.24 -25.76 -6.93
CA ALA A 8 -13.30 -26.59 -6.18
C ALA A 8 -11.88 -26.51 -6.74
N ARG A 9 -11.71 -26.56 -8.07
CA ARG A 9 -10.40 -26.41 -8.74
C ARG A 9 -9.78 -25.05 -8.48
N LEU A 10 -10.56 -23.97 -8.57
CA LEU A 10 -10.08 -22.61 -8.28
C LEU A 10 -9.67 -22.46 -6.81
N GLN A 11 -10.44 -23.06 -5.91
CA GLN A 11 -10.11 -23.04 -4.49
C GLN A 11 -8.81 -23.80 -4.21
N HIS A 12 -8.65 -24.99 -4.77
CA HIS A 12 -7.43 -25.78 -4.65
C HIS A 12 -6.20 -25.05 -5.19
N ALA A 13 -6.32 -24.40 -6.35
CA ALA A 13 -5.24 -23.58 -6.92
C ALA A 13 -4.86 -22.42 -5.98
N ARG A 14 -5.84 -21.69 -5.44
CA ARG A 14 -5.62 -20.60 -4.49
C ARG A 14 -4.97 -21.08 -3.19
N ASP A 15 -5.36 -22.25 -2.70
CA ASP A 15 -4.77 -22.83 -1.50
C ASP A 15 -3.33 -23.30 -1.74
N GLY A 16 -3.04 -23.82 -2.95
CA GLY A 16 -1.66 -24.10 -3.39
C GLY A 16 -0.79 -22.85 -3.46
N GLU A 17 -1.28 -21.76 -4.05
CA GLU A 17 -0.56 -20.48 -4.08
C GLU A 17 -0.30 -19.94 -2.65
N ARG A 18 -1.26 -20.09 -1.73
CA ARG A 18 -1.14 -19.77 -0.30
C ARG A 18 -0.08 -20.59 0.41
N ALA A 19 -0.07 -21.90 0.20
CA ALA A 19 0.93 -22.78 0.77
C ALA A 19 2.34 -22.43 0.26
N LEU A 20 2.48 -22.21 -1.06
CA LEU A 20 3.74 -21.80 -1.67
C LEU A 20 4.25 -20.48 -1.08
N HIS A 21 3.41 -19.45 -1.05
CA HIS A 21 3.79 -18.17 -0.46
C HIS A 21 4.18 -18.29 1.01
N ALA A 22 3.42 -19.06 1.81
CA ALA A 22 3.75 -19.29 3.21
C ALA A 22 5.14 -19.93 3.35
N SER A 23 5.46 -20.94 2.54
CA SER A 23 6.78 -21.58 2.51
C SER A 23 7.89 -20.61 2.11
N LEU A 24 7.70 -19.83 1.04
CA LEU A 24 8.70 -18.85 0.57
C LEU A 24 8.97 -17.77 1.62
N MET A 25 7.93 -17.30 2.31
CA MET A 25 8.07 -16.30 3.37
C MET A 25 8.73 -16.85 4.62
N ASP A 26 8.42 -18.10 4.98
CA ASP A 26 9.02 -18.80 6.12
C ASP A 26 10.52 -19.06 5.89
N GLU A 27 10.90 -19.49 4.68
CA GLU A 27 12.30 -19.59 4.25
C GLU A 27 13.01 -18.22 4.30
N LEU A 28 12.41 -17.18 3.69
CA LEU A 28 12.97 -15.83 3.72
C LEU A 28 13.15 -15.31 5.16
N ALA A 29 12.19 -15.58 6.06
CA ALA A 29 12.22 -15.11 7.43
C ALA A 29 13.27 -15.84 8.27
N ARG A 30 13.36 -17.17 8.14
CA ARG A 30 14.40 -17.98 8.83
C ARG A 30 15.80 -17.54 8.44
N ASP A 31 16.01 -17.36 7.14
CA ASP A 31 17.37 -17.15 6.62
C ASP A 31 17.72 -15.66 6.50
N TRP A 32 16.82 -14.74 6.89
CA TRP A 32 16.95 -13.29 6.64
C TRP A 32 18.30 -12.72 7.10
N PHE A 33 18.78 -13.15 8.27
CA PHE A 33 20.02 -12.64 8.86
C PHE A 33 21.28 -13.08 8.10
N GLU A 34 21.24 -14.24 7.46
CA GLU A 34 22.30 -14.73 6.58
C GLU A 34 22.14 -14.14 5.17
N ALA A 35 20.92 -14.17 4.65
CA ALA A 35 20.50 -13.61 3.37
C ALA A 35 20.96 -12.17 3.17
N LYS A 36 20.77 -11.32 4.19
CA LYS A 36 21.18 -9.91 4.14
C LYS A 36 22.70 -9.73 4.04
N GLN A 37 23.48 -10.74 4.43
CA GLN A 37 24.94 -10.72 4.33
C GLN A 37 25.46 -11.17 2.97
N LEU A 38 24.65 -11.88 2.19
CA LEU A 38 24.99 -12.36 0.87
C LEU A 38 24.50 -11.39 -0.22
N ARG A 39 25.05 -11.56 -1.43
CA ARG A 39 24.59 -10.83 -2.62
C ARG A 39 23.20 -11.34 -3.02
N ARG A 40 22.25 -10.41 -3.19
CA ARG A 40 20.85 -10.73 -3.51
C ARG A 40 20.27 -9.76 -4.54
N VAL A 41 19.17 -10.17 -5.16
CA VAL A 41 18.42 -9.37 -6.15
C VAL A 41 17.12 -8.88 -5.54
N GLU A 42 16.91 -7.57 -5.58
CA GLU A 42 15.62 -6.96 -5.25
C GLU A 42 14.85 -6.67 -6.55
N VAL A 43 13.73 -7.36 -6.77
CA VAL A 43 12.83 -7.12 -7.91
C VAL A 43 11.79 -6.10 -7.48
N HIS A 44 12.01 -4.83 -7.80
CA HIS A 44 11.10 -3.75 -7.43
C HIS A 44 9.92 -3.68 -8.39
N VAL A 45 8.72 -3.94 -7.88
CA VAL A 45 7.46 -3.83 -8.62
C VAL A 45 6.66 -2.69 -8.03
N CYS A 46 6.80 -1.50 -8.62
CA CYS A 46 6.19 -0.27 -8.13
C CYS A 46 4.74 -0.10 -8.63
N SER A 47 3.98 -1.20 -8.66
CA SER A 47 2.59 -1.21 -9.09
C SER A 47 1.70 -0.57 -8.03
N LEU A 48 0.83 0.36 -8.44
CA LEU A 48 -0.15 0.95 -7.53
C LEU A 48 -1.33 0.01 -7.28
N THR A 49 -1.64 -0.86 -8.24
CA THR A 49 -2.68 -1.91 -8.20
C THR A 49 -4.01 -1.45 -7.56
N VAL A 50 -4.44 -0.21 -7.86
CA VAL A 50 -5.71 0.33 -7.38
C VAL A 50 -6.88 -0.18 -8.21
N ALA A 51 -8.09 -0.17 -7.62
CA ALA A 51 -9.31 -0.62 -8.28
C ALA A 51 -9.59 0.15 -9.57
N GLU A 52 -10.14 -0.53 -10.58
CA GLU A 52 -10.35 0.03 -11.92
C GLU A 52 -11.19 1.30 -11.94
N ALA A 53 -12.28 1.33 -11.16
CA ALA A 53 -13.15 2.50 -11.01
C ALA A 53 -12.38 3.77 -10.56
N ARG A 54 -11.27 3.61 -9.85
CA ARG A 54 -10.39 4.71 -9.42
C ARG A 54 -9.31 5.02 -10.45
N ARG A 55 -8.78 4.01 -11.14
CA ARG A 55 -7.75 4.20 -12.18
C ARG A 55 -8.20 5.16 -13.28
N GLY A 56 -9.46 5.05 -13.71
CA GLY A 56 -10.02 5.92 -14.74
C GLY A 56 -10.07 7.41 -14.38
N ARG A 57 -10.00 7.75 -13.08
CA ARG A 57 -9.98 9.13 -12.57
C ARG A 57 -8.58 9.64 -12.27
N MET A 58 -7.54 8.83 -12.50
CA MET A 58 -6.15 9.18 -12.21
C MET A 58 -5.45 9.63 -13.48
N GLU A 59 -5.16 10.92 -13.57
CA GLU A 59 -4.32 11.44 -14.65
C GLU A 59 -2.90 10.88 -14.55
N GLY A 60 -2.35 10.46 -15.69
CA GLY A 60 -0.99 9.95 -15.75
C GLY A 60 -0.74 8.67 -14.93
N TYR A 61 -1.74 7.80 -14.75
CA TYR A 61 -1.62 6.57 -13.94
C TYR A 61 -0.34 5.75 -14.23
N GLN A 62 0.04 5.62 -15.51
CA GLN A 62 1.29 4.95 -15.88
C GLN A 62 2.54 5.68 -15.38
N ALA A 63 2.57 7.01 -15.45
CA ALA A 63 3.69 7.80 -14.95
C ALA A 63 3.82 7.67 -13.41
N LEU A 64 2.69 7.61 -12.69
CA LEU A 64 2.69 7.39 -11.25
C LEU A 64 3.31 6.04 -10.87
N GLN A 65 3.11 4.99 -11.67
CA GLN A 65 3.75 3.68 -11.48
C GLN A 65 5.26 3.68 -11.75
N ALA A 66 5.80 4.74 -12.37
CA ALA A 66 7.24 4.97 -12.56
C ALA A 66 7.84 5.95 -11.52
N ALA A 67 7.03 6.57 -10.67
CA ALA A 67 7.47 7.62 -9.74
C ALA A 67 8.52 7.14 -8.72
N GLN A 68 8.56 5.85 -8.44
CA GLN A 68 9.50 5.26 -7.48
C GLN A 68 10.84 4.83 -8.09
N VAL A 69 11.23 5.42 -9.22
CA VAL A 69 12.52 5.15 -9.88
C VAL A 69 13.71 5.33 -8.94
N ALA A 70 13.63 6.20 -7.93
CA ALA A 70 14.69 6.39 -6.93
C ALA A 70 15.08 5.10 -6.16
N ARG A 71 14.22 4.05 -6.17
CA ARG A 71 14.55 2.73 -5.58
C ARG A 71 15.79 2.09 -6.21
N ILE A 72 16.17 2.48 -7.42
CA ILE A 72 17.40 1.99 -8.08
C ILE A 72 18.65 2.30 -7.26
N PHE A 73 18.67 3.39 -6.50
CA PHE A 73 19.83 3.79 -5.69
C PHE A 73 20.10 2.86 -4.49
N ARG A 74 19.24 1.88 -4.24
CA ARG A 74 19.51 0.82 -3.26
C ARG A 74 20.74 -0.02 -3.62
N VAL A 75 21.24 0.05 -4.86
CA VAL A 75 22.56 -0.49 -5.27
C VAL A 75 23.75 0.09 -4.47
N ILE A 76 23.55 1.19 -3.72
CA ILE A 76 24.56 1.72 -2.81
C ILE A 76 25.02 0.66 -1.79
N ASP A 77 24.14 -0.25 -1.40
CA ASP A 77 24.52 -1.47 -0.68
C ASP A 77 25.22 -2.41 -1.68
N PRO A 78 26.51 -2.75 -1.51
CA PRO A 78 27.27 -3.61 -2.42
C PRO A 78 26.71 -5.03 -2.56
N LYS A 79 25.81 -5.43 -1.64
CA LYS A 79 25.16 -6.74 -1.61
C LYS A 79 23.81 -6.77 -2.33
N ARG A 80 23.31 -5.63 -2.85
CA ARG A 80 22.02 -5.53 -3.56
C ARG A 80 22.21 -5.29 -5.04
N ASP A 81 21.66 -6.15 -5.88
CA ASP A 81 21.44 -5.82 -7.29
C ASP A 81 19.94 -5.60 -7.52
N ILE A 82 19.60 -4.62 -8.34
CA ILE A 82 18.24 -4.10 -8.45
C ILE A 82 17.68 -4.41 -9.84
N VAL A 83 16.51 -5.03 -9.87
CA VAL A 83 15.70 -5.13 -11.08
C VAL A 83 14.46 -4.27 -10.89
N LEU A 84 14.37 -3.16 -11.61
CA LEU A 84 13.19 -2.30 -11.61
C LEU A 84 12.23 -2.78 -12.68
N VAL A 85 11.01 -3.13 -12.28
CA VAL A 85 9.91 -3.28 -13.23
C VAL A 85 9.30 -1.91 -13.45
N ALA A 86 9.21 -1.48 -14.71
CA ALA A 86 8.70 -0.17 -15.10
C ALA A 86 7.63 -0.29 -16.20
N PRO A 87 6.67 0.63 -16.26
CA PRO A 87 5.60 0.61 -17.27
C PRO A 87 6.11 0.93 -18.68
N LYS A 88 7.20 1.68 -18.79
CA LYS A 88 7.91 2.01 -20.03
C LYS A 88 9.41 1.99 -19.79
N MET A 89 10.19 1.84 -20.87
CA MET A 89 11.64 1.93 -20.77
C MET A 89 12.01 3.37 -20.42
N LEU A 90 12.95 3.54 -19.49
CA LEU A 90 13.52 4.85 -19.19
C LEU A 90 14.39 5.28 -20.39
N HIS A 91 14.34 6.57 -20.73
CA HIS A 91 15.20 7.12 -21.79
C HIS A 91 16.68 6.89 -21.46
N GLU A 92 17.52 6.67 -22.47
CA GLU A 92 18.95 6.38 -22.27
C GLU A 92 19.65 7.49 -21.49
N ASP A 93 19.36 8.76 -21.78
CA ASP A 93 19.88 9.91 -21.02
C ASP A 93 19.55 9.86 -19.52
N ILE A 94 18.36 9.35 -19.15
CA ILE A 94 17.95 9.20 -17.75
C ILE A 94 18.74 8.06 -17.10
N LEU A 95 18.91 6.94 -17.81
CA LEU A 95 19.72 5.82 -17.35
C LEU A 95 21.19 6.23 -17.16
N ASP A 96 21.74 6.98 -18.11
CA ASP A 96 23.10 7.50 -18.07
C ASP A 96 23.30 8.52 -16.96
N TYR A 97 22.33 9.41 -16.76
CA TYR A 97 22.32 10.34 -15.64
C TYR A 97 22.39 9.61 -14.29
N TYR A 98 21.54 8.60 -14.09
CA TYR A 98 21.57 7.81 -12.86
C TYR A 98 22.84 6.97 -12.73
N ALA A 99 23.35 6.40 -13.82
CA ALA A 99 24.61 5.67 -13.82
C ALA A 99 25.79 6.58 -13.41
N LYS A 100 25.84 7.84 -13.90
CA LYS A 100 26.84 8.83 -13.49
C LYS A 100 26.75 9.16 -12.00
N ILE A 101 25.54 9.36 -11.46
CA ILE A 101 25.35 9.55 -10.01
C ILE A 101 25.88 8.35 -9.22
N MET A 102 25.57 7.13 -9.67
CA MET A 102 26.04 5.90 -9.02
C MET A 102 27.57 5.80 -9.04
N GLN A 103 28.19 6.09 -10.19
CA GLN A 103 29.65 6.11 -10.34
C GLN A 103 30.31 7.15 -9.43
N PHE A 104 29.75 8.36 -9.35
CA PHE A 104 30.22 9.41 -8.44
C PHE A 104 30.17 8.97 -6.97
N ARG A 105 29.20 8.11 -6.62
CA ARG A 105 29.09 7.48 -5.29
C ARG A 105 29.95 6.22 -5.11
N GLY A 106 30.83 5.90 -6.06
CA GLY A 106 31.76 4.78 -5.99
C GLY A 106 31.19 3.43 -6.43
N ILE A 107 29.99 3.39 -7.02
CA ILE A 107 29.40 2.15 -7.53
C ILE A 107 30.02 1.81 -8.88
N ARG A 108 30.78 0.71 -8.92
CA ARG A 108 31.38 0.17 -10.14
C ARG A 108 30.33 -0.57 -10.95
N ASN A 109 30.38 -0.41 -12.28
CA ASN A 109 29.49 -1.06 -13.25
C ASN A 109 27.98 -0.96 -12.90
N PRO A 110 27.38 0.25 -12.89
CA PRO A 110 25.94 0.40 -12.67
C PRO A 110 25.06 -0.49 -13.56
N PRO A 111 25.31 -0.65 -14.87
CA PRO A 111 24.51 -1.54 -15.73
C PRO A 111 24.53 -3.01 -15.30
N GLY A 112 25.62 -3.48 -14.68
CA GLY A 112 25.70 -4.83 -14.12
C GLY A 112 24.93 -5.00 -12.79
N ARG A 113 24.60 -3.90 -12.12
CA ARG A 113 23.96 -3.89 -10.79
C ARG A 113 22.51 -3.43 -10.81
N PHE A 114 22.09 -2.77 -11.89
CA PHE A 114 20.75 -2.27 -12.08
C PHE A 114 20.25 -2.63 -13.49
N GLN A 115 19.04 -3.18 -13.55
CA GLN A 115 18.38 -3.57 -14.79
C GLN A 115 16.93 -3.08 -14.79
N VAL A 116 16.43 -2.64 -15.94
CA VAL A 116 15.01 -2.31 -16.15
C VAL A 116 14.33 -3.43 -16.93
N VAL A 117 13.17 -3.87 -16.45
CA VAL A 117 12.29 -4.79 -17.16
C VAL A 117 10.95 -4.10 -17.41
N VAL A 118 10.51 -4.14 -18.65
CA VAL A 118 9.23 -3.55 -19.08
C VAL A 118 8.34 -4.68 -19.56
N PRO A 119 7.12 -4.84 -19.01
CA PRO A 119 6.15 -5.79 -19.54
C PRO A 119 5.73 -5.42 -20.97
N GLU A 120 5.77 -6.38 -21.89
CA GLU A 120 5.54 -6.12 -23.31
C GLU A 120 4.11 -5.64 -23.66
N ASN A 121 3.15 -5.82 -22.75
CA ASN A 121 1.75 -5.47 -22.94
C ASN A 121 1.33 -4.12 -22.34
N MET A 122 2.25 -3.38 -21.70
CA MET A 122 1.91 -2.13 -21.01
C MET A 122 1.36 -1.04 -21.93
N GLY A 123 1.65 -1.09 -23.23
CA GLY A 123 1.12 -0.15 -24.22
C GLY A 123 -0.20 -0.58 -24.87
N LEU A 124 -0.77 -1.73 -24.50
CA LEU A 124 -1.99 -2.26 -25.13
C LEU A 124 -3.28 -1.82 -24.44
N ILE A 125 -3.22 -1.57 -23.13
CA ILE A 125 -4.38 -1.22 -22.32
C ILE A 125 -4.01 -0.02 -21.46
N ASP A 126 -4.69 1.10 -21.70
CA ASP A 126 -4.55 2.29 -20.87
C ASP A 126 -4.95 1.98 -19.44
N ASN A 127 -4.27 2.61 -18.49
CA ASN A 127 -4.51 2.44 -17.06
C ASN A 127 -4.37 0.98 -16.54
N LEU A 128 -3.69 0.09 -17.27
CA LEU A 128 -3.33 -1.22 -16.76
C LEU A 128 -2.33 -1.10 -15.61
N SER A 129 -2.62 -1.71 -14.46
CA SER A 129 -1.64 -1.76 -13.37
C SER A 129 -0.42 -2.57 -13.76
N LEU A 130 0.76 -2.15 -13.33
CA LEU A 130 2.03 -2.75 -13.69
C LEU A 130 2.10 -4.24 -13.32
N SER A 131 1.54 -4.64 -12.17
CA SER A 131 1.49 -6.05 -11.77
C SER A 131 0.63 -6.91 -12.69
N HIS A 132 -0.54 -6.43 -13.11
CA HIS A 132 -1.38 -7.14 -14.09
C HIS A 132 -0.73 -7.19 -15.48
N GLY A 133 -0.09 -6.09 -15.92
CA GLY A 133 0.71 -6.09 -17.14
C GLY A 133 1.82 -7.14 -17.10
N LEU A 134 2.57 -7.19 -15.99
CA LEU A 134 3.62 -8.19 -15.78
C LEU A 134 3.09 -9.63 -15.77
N LEU A 135 1.98 -9.90 -15.09
CA LEU A 135 1.34 -11.23 -15.07
C LEU A 135 0.95 -11.70 -16.47
N CYS A 136 0.50 -10.79 -17.33
CA CYS A 136 0.13 -11.06 -18.71
C CYS A 136 1.30 -10.89 -19.71
N SER A 137 2.55 -10.84 -19.22
CA SER A 137 3.76 -10.61 -20.04
C SER A 137 4.76 -11.77 -19.96
N PRO A 138 4.59 -12.84 -20.77
CA PRO A 138 5.48 -14.00 -20.75
C PRO A 138 6.96 -13.70 -21.07
N LYS A 139 7.27 -12.70 -21.90
CA LYS A 139 8.66 -12.31 -22.21
C LYS A 139 9.28 -11.63 -21.00
N ALA A 140 8.60 -10.67 -20.39
CA ALA A 140 9.09 -10.01 -19.18
C ALA A 140 9.25 -10.98 -18.00
N LEU A 141 8.30 -11.88 -17.75
CA LEU A 141 8.43 -12.93 -16.71
C LEU A 141 9.62 -13.86 -16.98
N ARG A 142 9.84 -14.29 -18.24
CA ARG A 142 11.03 -15.07 -18.60
C ARG A 142 12.32 -14.30 -18.37
N ARG A 143 12.35 -13.00 -18.70
CA ARG A 143 13.52 -12.14 -18.45
C ARG A 143 13.80 -12.02 -16.95
N LEU A 144 12.77 -11.80 -16.12
CA LEU A 144 12.91 -11.76 -14.67
C LEU A 144 13.49 -13.06 -14.13
N ARG A 145 12.93 -14.22 -14.52
CA ARG A 145 13.45 -15.53 -14.11
C ARG A 145 14.93 -15.72 -14.47
N LYS A 146 15.37 -15.27 -15.65
CA LYS A 146 16.79 -15.29 -16.04
C LYS A 146 17.67 -14.40 -15.18
N LEU A 147 17.19 -13.20 -14.83
CA LEU A 147 17.95 -12.23 -14.01
C LEU A 147 18.12 -12.69 -12.55
N VAL A 148 17.18 -13.49 -12.04
CA VAL A 148 17.21 -14.02 -10.66
C VAL A 148 17.71 -15.47 -10.56
N ALA A 149 17.89 -16.17 -11.67
CA ALA A 149 18.25 -17.60 -11.69
C ALA A 149 19.54 -17.87 -10.89
N GLY A 150 19.47 -18.83 -9.96
CA GLY A 150 20.61 -19.23 -9.12
C GLY A 150 21.05 -18.18 -8.09
N ARG A 151 20.22 -17.16 -7.85
CA ARG A 151 20.52 -16.06 -6.93
C ARG A 151 19.43 -15.94 -5.90
N GLN A 152 19.80 -15.52 -4.70
CA GLN A 152 18.82 -15.12 -3.71
C GLN A 152 18.09 -13.87 -4.22
N ALA A 153 16.76 -13.93 -4.27
CA ALA A 153 15.95 -12.85 -4.79
C ALA A 153 14.59 -12.76 -4.09
N TYR A 154 14.03 -11.56 -4.04
CA TYR A 154 12.68 -11.31 -3.56
C TYR A 154 12.05 -10.13 -4.28
N ILE A 155 10.73 -10.10 -4.30
CA ILE A 155 9.96 -9.01 -4.87
C ILE A 155 9.79 -7.93 -3.81
N VAL A 156 10.08 -6.68 -4.15
CA VAL A 156 9.83 -5.51 -3.30
C VAL A 156 8.67 -4.72 -3.92
N PRO A 157 7.43 -4.95 -3.44
CA PRO A 157 6.26 -4.28 -3.98
C PRO A 157 6.18 -2.82 -3.50
N GLU A 158 5.29 -2.05 -4.11
CA GLU A 158 4.78 -0.80 -3.54
C GLU A 158 3.56 -1.04 -2.66
N ALA A 159 2.63 -1.89 -3.12
CA ALA A 159 1.51 -2.37 -2.34
C ALA A 159 1.41 -3.88 -2.51
N VAL A 160 1.07 -4.60 -1.44
CA VAL A 160 0.78 -6.02 -1.55
C VAL A 160 -0.70 -6.17 -1.86
N THR A 161 -1.05 -6.72 -3.02
CA THR A 161 -2.43 -7.08 -3.36
C THR A 161 -2.48 -8.52 -3.86
N GLY A 162 -3.67 -8.97 -4.31
CA GLY A 162 -3.80 -10.26 -4.98
C GLY A 162 -2.94 -10.38 -6.24
N ALA A 163 -2.58 -9.28 -6.92
CA ALA A 163 -1.73 -9.32 -8.10
C ALA A 163 -0.26 -9.61 -7.73
N GLU A 164 0.28 -8.96 -6.70
CA GLU A 164 1.64 -9.21 -6.22
C GLU A 164 1.76 -10.63 -5.67
N PHE A 165 0.71 -11.13 -5.02
CA PHE A 165 0.63 -12.51 -4.58
C PHE A 165 0.75 -13.51 -5.74
N LYS A 166 0.01 -13.29 -6.83
CA LYS A 166 0.13 -14.10 -8.05
C LYS A 166 1.51 -13.96 -8.69
N LEU A 167 2.12 -12.78 -8.66
CA LEU A 167 3.48 -12.56 -9.16
C LEU A 167 4.51 -13.37 -8.37
N SER A 168 4.37 -13.41 -7.04
CA SER A 168 5.20 -14.24 -6.16
C SER A 168 5.13 -15.70 -6.57
N SER A 169 3.92 -16.24 -6.76
CA SER A 169 3.75 -17.62 -7.22
C SER A 169 4.30 -17.83 -8.64
N ALA A 170 4.08 -16.90 -9.56
CA ALA A 170 4.54 -17.00 -10.95
C ALA A 170 6.07 -16.94 -11.10
N LEU A 171 6.74 -16.17 -10.24
CA LEU A 171 8.20 -16.04 -10.22
C LEU A 171 8.88 -17.01 -9.24
N GLN A 172 8.11 -17.65 -8.36
CA GLN A 172 8.61 -18.44 -7.23
C GLN A 172 9.57 -17.62 -6.34
N LEU A 173 9.21 -16.38 -6.08
CA LEU A 173 9.99 -15.46 -5.25
C LEU A 173 9.16 -14.99 -4.06
N PRO A 174 9.74 -14.88 -2.85
CA PRO A 174 9.03 -14.32 -1.71
C PRO A 174 8.73 -12.82 -1.91
N LEU A 175 7.68 -12.34 -1.25
CA LEU A 175 7.30 -10.93 -1.21
C LEU A 175 7.90 -10.26 0.00
N PHE A 176 8.66 -9.18 -0.18
CA PHE A 176 9.11 -8.34 0.92
C PHE A 176 7.97 -7.43 1.40
N GLY A 177 6.97 -8.03 2.05
CA GLY A 177 5.77 -7.36 2.55
C GLY A 177 4.88 -8.27 3.39
N ALA A 178 3.82 -7.71 3.96
CA ALA A 178 2.86 -8.47 4.75
C ALA A 178 2.09 -9.47 3.88
N GLY A 179 1.75 -10.63 4.43
CA GLY A 179 0.93 -11.62 3.73
C GLY A 179 -0.49 -11.11 3.41
N PRO A 180 -1.20 -11.77 2.49
CA PRO A 180 -2.49 -11.28 1.97
C PRO A 180 -3.59 -11.16 3.03
N ARG A 181 -3.57 -11.99 4.09
CA ARG A 181 -4.54 -11.92 5.19
C ARG A 181 -4.36 -10.66 6.04
N SER A 182 -3.11 -10.31 6.32
CA SER A 182 -2.78 -9.14 7.15
C SER A 182 -2.94 -7.84 6.38
N MET A 183 -2.74 -7.84 5.06
CA MET A 183 -2.78 -6.61 4.27
C MET A 183 -4.16 -5.94 4.27
N SER A 184 -5.25 -6.66 3.99
CA SER A 184 -6.60 -6.04 4.01
C SER A 184 -7.00 -5.54 5.40
N LEU A 185 -6.55 -6.24 6.44
CA LEU A 185 -6.78 -5.90 7.84
C LEU A 185 -5.92 -4.71 8.31
N LEU A 186 -4.74 -4.50 7.76
CA LEU A 186 -3.81 -3.46 8.22
C LEU A 186 -3.78 -2.22 7.32
N ALA A 187 -4.34 -2.30 6.11
CA ALA A 187 -4.29 -1.23 5.12
C ALA A 187 -5.50 -0.27 5.15
N SER A 188 -6.59 -0.64 5.83
CA SER A 188 -7.79 0.22 5.97
C SER A 188 -7.74 1.06 7.23
N LYS A 189 -8.31 2.26 7.16
CA LYS A 189 -8.45 3.21 8.26
C LYS A 189 -9.47 2.70 9.27
N SER A 190 -10.50 1.98 8.81
CA SER A 190 -11.46 1.31 9.70
C SER A 190 -10.78 0.33 10.65
N HIS A 191 -9.94 -0.56 10.13
CA HIS A 191 -9.23 -1.54 10.96
C HIS A 191 -8.08 -0.92 11.78
N ALA A 192 -7.55 0.24 11.37
CA ALA A 192 -6.57 0.97 12.18
C ALA A 192 -7.13 1.33 13.57
N LYS A 193 -8.45 1.53 13.70
CA LYS A 193 -9.10 1.72 15.00
C LYS A 193 -9.00 0.48 15.89
N GLN A 194 -9.34 -0.68 15.35
CA GLN A 194 -9.22 -1.94 16.07
C GLN A 194 -7.77 -2.23 16.50
N LEU A 195 -6.81 -1.93 15.62
CA LEU A 195 -5.39 -2.09 15.90
C LEU A 195 -4.94 -1.16 17.04
N ALA A 196 -5.33 0.11 16.99
CA ALA A 196 -4.99 1.07 18.04
C ALA A 196 -5.59 0.67 19.40
N GLN A 197 -6.83 0.16 19.41
CA GLN A 197 -7.47 -0.35 20.63
C GLN A 197 -6.74 -1.58 21.17
N THR A 198 -6.40 -2.54 20.31
CA THR A 198 -5.68 -3.77 20.70
C THR A 198 -4.29 -3.46 21.24
N ALA A 199 -3.62 -2.46 20.68
CA ALA A 199 -2.32 -1.98 21.11
C ALA A 199 -2.38 -1.00 22.30
N ASN A 200 -3.56 -0.72 22.87
CA ASN A 200 -3.77 0.26 23.94
C ASN A 200 -3.17 1.65 23.63
N LEU A 201 -3.22 2.07 22.36
CA LEU A 201 -2.76 3.39 21.95
C LEU A 201 -3.80 4.45 22.31
N ARG A 202 -3.31 5.58 22.84
CA ARG A 202 -4.16 6.76 23.05
C ARG A 202 -4.49 7.37 21.69
N VAL A 203 -5.77 7.33 21.33
CA VAL A 203 -6.31 7.88 20.08
C VAL A 203 -7.42 8.89 20.39
N GLY A 204 -7.60 9.85 19.48
CA GLY A 204 -8.71 10.79 19.57
C GLY A 204 -10.07 10.12 19.31
N PRO A 205 -11.18 10.82 19.54
CA PRO A 205 -12.51 10.31 19.24
C PRO A 205 -12.68 10.14 17.73
N TRP A 206 -13.23 8.99 17.32
CA TRP A 206 -13.43 8.64 15.92
C TRP A 206 -14.50 7.54 15.75
N ALA A 207 -15.14 7.53 14.60
CA ALA A 207 -16.02 6.46 14.12
C ALA A 207 -15.44 5.87 12.82
N VAL A 208 -15.76 4.61 12.55
CA VAL A 208 -15.30 3.83 11.41
C VAL A 208 -16.45 3.03 10.86
N ASP A 209 -16.27 2.42 9.68
CA ASP A 209 -17.27 1.55 9.05
C ASP A 209 -18.62 2.24 8.82
N ILE A 210 -18.55 3.51 8.37
CA ILE A 210 -19.72 4.32 8.00
C ILE A 210 -19.94 4.17 6.50
N TYR A 211 -21.10 3.65 6.10
CA TYR A 211 -21.37 3.28 4.70
C TYR A 211 -22.43 4.15 4.02
N ASP A 212 -23.24 4.87 4.78
CA ASP A 212 -24.29 5.74 4.27
C ASP A 212 -24.32 7.11 4.95
N GLU A 213 -25.12 8.00 4.37
CA GLU A 213 -25.23 9.40 4.76
C GLU A 213 -25.91 9.58 6.13
N ASP A 214 -26.93 8.78 6.43
CA ASP A 214 -27.67 8.86 7.69
C ASP A 214 -26.79 8.41 8.86
N GLU A 215 -26.05 7.31 8.67
CA GLU A 215 -25.07 6.82 9.63
C GLU A 215 -23.92 7.82 9.84
N PHE A 216 -23.49 8.51 8.78
CA PHE A 216 -22.49 9.56 8.86
C PHE A 216 -22.93 10.71 9.77
N PHE A 217 -24.12 11.28 9.53
CA PHE A 217 -24.64 12.38 10.33
C PHE A 217 -24.89 11.96 11.79
N THR A 218 -25.47 10.78 11.99
CA THR A 218 -25.76 10.26 13.33
C THR A 218 -24.47 10.02 14.12
N SER A 219 -23.47 9.42 13.50
CA SER A 219 -22.16 9.14 14.12
C SER A 219 -21.41 10.44 14.45
N LEU A 220 -21.40 11.40 13.52
CA LEU A 220 -20.76 12.70 13.73
C LEU A 220 -21.43 13.49 14.85
N ALA A 221 -22.76 13.61 14.84
CA ALA A 221 -23.49 14.30 15.89
C ALA A 221 -23.25 13.67 17.26
N GLY A 222 -23.31 12.33 17.35
CA GLY A 222 -23.01 11.60 18.58
C GLY A 222 -21.59 11.82 19.10
N LEU A 223 -20.60 11.92 18.20
CA LEU A 223 -19.22 12.22 18.56
C LEU A 223 -19.03 13.66 19.05
N ILE A 224 -19.67 14.64 18.40
CA ILE A 224 -19.62 16.05 18.79
C ILE A 224 -20.20 16.25 20.19
N VAL A 225 -21.37 15.66 20.47
CA VAL A 225 -22.02 15.76 21.78
C VAL A 225 -21.18 15.12 22.89
N LYS A 226 -20.55 13.97 22.62
CA LYS A 226 -19.69 13.27 23.61
C LYS A 226 -18.34 13.97 23.82
N HIS A 227 -17.87 14.74 22.85
CA HIS A 227 -16.56 15.38 22.86
C HIS A 227 -16.64 16.87 22.48
N PRO A 228 -17.33 17.70 23.27
CA PRO A 228 -17.62 19.10 22.90
C PRO A 228 -16.37 20.00 22.80
N HIS A 229 -15.25 19.57 23.40
CA HIS A 229 -13.96 20.27 23.33
C HIS A 229 -13.22 20.06 22.00
N VAL A 230 -13.66 19.10 21.16
CA VAL A 230 -13.04 18.83 19.87
C VAL A 230 -13.61 19.78 18.82
N ARG A 231 -12.77 20.72 18.40
CA ARG A 231 -13.13 21.77 17.43
C ARG A 231 -13.11 21.30 15.98
N THR A 232 -12.15 20.47 15.59
CA THR A 232 -11.93 20.09 14.20
C THR A 232 -12.10 18.59 14.01
N TRP A 233 -12.99 18.20 13.09
CA TRP A 233 -13.26 16.81 12.75
C TRP A 233 -12.71 16.50 11.37
N LEU A 234 -11.94 15.40 11.27
CA LEU A 234 -11.29 14.95 10.04
C LEU A 234 -12.00 13.70 9.52
N PHE A 235 -12.46 13.78 8.27
CA PHE A 235 -13.09 12.71 7.52
C PHE A 235 -12.07 12.06 6.60
N LYS A 236 -12.12 10.73 6.50
CA LYS A 236 -11.22 9.97 5.63
C LYS A 236 -11.98 8.85 4.95
N ILE A 237 -11.95 8.84 3.61
CA ILE A 237 -12.41 7.69 2.83
C ILE A 237 -11.44 6.53 3.05
N ASP A 238 -11.99 5.36 3.38
CA ASP A 238 -11.23 4.23 3.93
C ASP A 238 -10.11 3.75 2.98
N ASP A 239 -10.42 3.57 1.70
CA ASP A 239 -9.51 3.04 0.69
C ASP A 239 -8.71 4.12 -0.07
N GLU A 240 -8.87 5.41 0.28
CA GLU A 240 -8.12 6.49 -0.38
C GLU A 240 -6.70 6.69 0.15
N ARG A 241 -5.81 7.13 -0.75
CA ARG A 241 -4.38 7.36 -0.50
C ARG A 241 -3.98 8.79 -0.84
N ASP A 242 -2.84 9.23 -0.31
CA ASP A 242 -2.22 10.52 -0.61
C ASP A 242 -3.17 11.73 -0.42
N SER A 243 -3.98 11.66 0.63
CA SER A 243 -4.95 12.69 1.05
C SER A 243 -6.11 12.99 0.11
N ARG A 244 -6.27 12.28 -1.02
CA ARG A 244 -7.40 12.51 -1.96
C ARG A 244 -8.78 12.29 -1.35
N GLY A 245 -8.87 11.47 -0.30
CA GLY A 245 -10.10 11.18 0.43
C GLY A 245 -10.20 11.86 1.79
N HIS A 246 -9.43 12.92 2.03
CA HIS A 246 -9.48 13.67 3.28
C HIS A 246 -10.35 14.92 3.14
N ALA A 247 -11.21 15.14 4.12
CA ALA A 247 -11.96 16.39 4.29
C ALA A 247 -12.01 16.72 5.78
N TYR A 248 -12.23 17.97 6.15
CA TYR A 248 -12.39 18.32 7.57
C TYR A 248 -13.38 19.44 7.75
N ILE A 249 -13.96 19.52 8.95
CA ILE A 249 -14.81 20.61 9.37
C ILE A 249 -14.29 21.20 10.67
N ASP A 250 -14.27 22.53 10.75
CA ASP A 250 -14.05 23.28 11.99
C ASP A 250 -15.40 23.76 12.50
N LEU A 251 -15.83 23.25 13.65
CA LEU A 251 -17.15 23.56 14.22
C LEU A 251 -17.29 25.04 14.58
N ALA A 252 -16.20 25.76 14.84
CA ALA A 252 -16.24 27.21 15.07
C ALA A 252 -16.66 27.98 13.81
N ARG A 253 -16.58 27.36 12.62
CA ARG A 253 -17.01 27.95 11.35
C ARG A 253 -18.47 27.65 11.02
N VAL A 254 -19.16 26.84 11.82
CA VAL A 254 -20.58 26.54 11.67
C VAL A 254 -21.32 27.22 12.81
N ARG A 255 -21.94 28.38 12.52
CA ARG A 255 -22.47 29.29 13.54
C ARG A 255 -23.49 28.61 14.45
N GLU A 256 -24.43 27.87 13.87
CA GLU A 256 -25.51 27.19 14.58
C GLU A 256 -24.97 26.13 15.56
N LEU A 257 -23.92 25.41 15.17
CA LEU A 257 -23.26 24.42 16.02
C LEU A 257 -22.39 25.08 17.10
N ALA A 258 -21.69 26.17 16.77
CA ALA A 258 -20.89 26.92 17.73
C ALA A 258 -21.76 27.51 18.85
N GLU A 259 -22.92 28.08 18.51
CA GLU A 259 -23.89 28.60 19.47
C GLU A 259 -24.45 27.49 20.38
N ALA A 260 -24.84 26.35 19.79
CA ALA A 260 -25.36 25.20 20.55
C ALA A 260 -24.32 24.61 21.52
N LEU A 261 -23.05 24.51 21.10
CA LEU A 261 -21.96 24.01 21.94
C LEU A 261 -21.62 24.97 23.10
N HIS A 262 -21.63 26.29 22.84
CA HIS A 262 -21.43 27.29 23.90
C HIS A 262 -22.55 27.22 24.95
N ALA A 263 -23.83 27.14 24.52
CA ALA A 263 -24.97 27.02 25.42
C ALA A 263 -24.91 25.73 26.27
N SER A 264 -24.54 24.60 25.66
CA SER A 264 -24.39 23.31 26.36
C SER A 264 -23.26 23.34 27.40
N THR A 265 -22.15 24.01 27.09
CA THR A 265 -21.00 24.14 28.01
C THR A 265 -21.34 25.03 29.21
N GLN A 266 -22.09 26.12 28.99
CA GLN A 266 -22.58 27.01 30.06
C GLN A 266 -23.56 26.28 30.99
N ALA A 267 -24.53 25.55 30.44
CA ALA A 267 -25.50 24.78 31.22
C ALA A 267 -24.87 23.67 32.09
N MET A 268 -23.78 23.04 31.62
CA MET A 268 -23.04 22.06 32.41
C MET A 268 -22.17 22.69 33.51
N GLY A 269 -21.66 23.91 33.29
CA GLY A 269 -20.93 24.69 34.31
C GLY A 269 -21.82 25.15 35.47
N ASP A 270 -23.02 25.60 35.17
CA ASP A 270 -23.97 26.12 36.18
C ASP A 270 -24.56 25.00 37.07
N CYS A 271 -24.73 23.78 36.56
CA CYS A 271 -25.18 22.63 37.36
C CYS A 271 -24.11 22.09 38.33
N GLY A 272 -22.82 22.37 38.10
CA GLY A 272 -21.72 21.94 38.97
C GLY A 272 -21.49 22.85 40.19
N GLY A 273 -22.05 24.07 40.18
CA GLY A 273 -21.80 25.10 41.19
C GLY A 273 -22.72 25.11 42.41
N SER A 274 -23.79 24.30 42.46
CA SER A 274 -24.81 24.39 43.53
C SER A 274 -24.71 23.36 44.65
N ARG A 275 -23.63 22.57 44.74
CA ARG A 275 -23.39 21.62 45.85
C ARG A 275 -22.12 21.94 46.63
N ALA A 276 -22.06 23.10 47.25
CA ALA A 276 -21.13 23.40 48.34
C ALA A 276 -21.61 24.59 49.19
N SER A 277 -22.74 24.44 49.89
CA SER A 277 -23.07 25.27 51.05
C SER A 277 -24.23 24.65 51.83
N SER A 278 -23.92 23.69 52.70
CA SER A 278 -24.63 23.37 53.95
C SER A 278 -23.75 22.43 54.78
#